data_AF-A0A8T5GRV5-F1
#
_entry.id   AF-A0A8T5GRV5-F1
#
_cell.length_a   1.000
_cell.length_b   1.000
_cell.length_c   1.000
_cell.angle_alpha   90.00
_cell.angle_beta   90.00
_cell.angle_gamma   90.00
#
_symmetry.space_group_name_H-M   'P 1'
#
loop_
_entity.id
_entity.type
_entity.pdbx_description
1 polymer ?
#
loop_
_entity_poly.entity_id
_entity_poly.type
_entity_poly.pdbx_seq_one_letter_code
_entity_poly.pdbx_strand_id
1 'polypeptide(L)'
;MIVDGAETDVAKHEFTISLGPAKEAHGISAMDVAKGLLDMGYMAPTVYFPLVVPECMMIEPTETESKDTLDTFAEDFAKVLQVDAETLHNAPITTPVRRVDEVYAARNLCLRHPYDDD
;
A
#
# COMPACT_ATOMS: atom_id res chain seq x y z
N MET A 1 2.41 -9.87 -12.90
CA MET A 1 2.77 -9.20 -11.63
C MET A 1 1.74 -9.39 -10.52
N ILE A 2 0.50 -9.79 -10.83
CA ILE A 2 -0.56 -10.04 -9.84
C ILE A 2 -1.11 -11.45 -10.09
N VAL A 3 -1.46 -12.19 -9.04
CA VAL A 3 -2.40 -13.32 -9.16
C VAL A 3 -3.74 -12.85 -8.59
N ASP A 4 -4.82 -13.16 -9.30
CA ASP A 4 -6.15 -13.08 -8.71
C ASP A 4 -6.20 -13.94 -7.43
N GLY A 5 -6.95 -13.48 -6.44
CA GLY A 5 -7.17 -14.19 -5.19
C GLY A 5 -7.98 -15.49 -5.39
N ALA A 6 -8.98 -15.75 -4.56
CA ALA A 6 -9.89 -16.86 -4.81
C ALA A 6 -10.64 -16.65 -6.15
N GLU A 7 -10.72 -17.67 -7.00
CA GLU A 7 -11.50 -17.62 -8.25
C GLU A 7 -12.93 -17.17 -7.95
N THR A 8 -13.34 -16.05 -8.55
CA THR A 8 -14.70 -15.53 -8.46
C THR A 8 -15.05 -14.76 -9.73
N ASP A 9 -16.26 -14.94 -10.24
CA ASP A 9 -16.74 -14.20 -11.43
C ASP A 9 -17.05 -12.74 -11.10
N VAL A 10 -17.42 -12.46 -9.84
CA VAL A 10 -17.74 -11.12 -9.34
C VAL A 10 -17.33 -10.99 -7.86
N ALA A 11 -16.83 -9.82 -7.49
CA ALA A 11 -16.65 -9.42 -6.09
C ALA A 11 -17.87 -8.61 -5.61
N LYS A 12 -18.03 -8.45 -4.28
CA LYS A 12 -19.09 -7.62 -3.70
C LYS A 12 -18.64 -6.16 -3.58
N HIS A 13 -18.53 -5.64 -2.36
CA HIS A 13 -18.14 -4.25 -2.10
C HIS A 13 -16.61 -4.09 -1.98
N GLU A 14 -15.89 -5.19 -1.79
CA GLU A 14 -14.42 -5.23 -1.67
C GLU A 14 -13.84 -6.45 -2.40
N PHE A 15 -12.54 -6.39 -2.70
CA PHE A 15 -11.77 -7.51 -3.25
C PHE A 15 -10.31 -7.48 -2.78
N THR A 16 -9.61 -8.60 -2.94
CA THR A 16 -8.20 -8.75 -2.58
C THR A 16 -7.37 -9.08 -3.80
N ILE A 17 -6.14 -8.59 -3.83
CA ILE A 17 -5.13 -8.92 -4.83
C ILE A 17 -3.86 -9.43 -4.13
N SER A 18 -3.20 -10.43 -4.72
CA SER A 18 -1.90 -10.88 -4.24
C SER A 18 -0.78 -10.25 -5.05
N LEU A 19 0.09 -9.52 -4.36
CA LEU A 19 1.36 -9.02 -4.92
C LEU A 19 2.52 -10.02 -4.71
N GLY A 20 2.23 -11.27 -4.35
CA GLY A 20 3.23 -12.33 -4.21
C GLY A 20 4.14 -12.48 -5.43
N PRO A 21 3.60 -12.50 -6.68
CA PRO A 21 4.43 -12.58 -7.88
C PRO A 21 5.32 -11.35 -8.08
N ALA A 22 4.84 -10.15 -7.71
CA ALA A 22 5.66 -8.93 -7.77
C ALA A 22 6.82 -9.01 -6.77
N LYS A 23 6.56 -9.57 -5.58
CA LYS A 23 7.60 -9.79 -4.57
C LYS A 23 8.65 -10.80 -5.03
N GLU A 24 8.22 -11.92 -5.60
CA GLU A 24 9.11 -12.98 -6.09
C GLU A 24 9.93 -12.55 -7.31
N ALA A 25 9.31 -11.87 -8.28
CA ALA A 25 9.95 -11.51 -9.54
C ALA A 25 10.79 -10.22 -9.45
N HIS A 26 10.36 -9.26 -8.62
CA HIS A 26 10.92 -7.90 -8.61
C HIS A 26 11.32 -7.39 -7.21
N GLY A 27 11.10 -8.18 -6.16
CA GLY A 27 11.40 -7.75 -4.79
C GLY A 27 10.46 -6.69 -4.22
N ILE A 28 9.39 -6.34 -4.95
CA ILE A 28 8.41 -5.31 -4.59
C ILE A 28 7.34 -5.93 -3.69
N SER A 29 7.20 -5.44 -2.46
CA SER A 29 6.15 -5.86 -1.51
C SER A 29 4.86 -5.07 -1.67
N ALA A 30 3.78 -5.56 -1.07
CA ALA A 30 2.53 -4.81 -0.96
C ALA A 30 2.70 -3.48 -0.24
N MET A 31 3.58 -3.44 0.77
CA MET A 31 3.91 -2.19 1.46
C MET A 31 4.59 -1.19 0.51
N ASP A 32 5.45 -1.64 -0.40
CA ASP A 32 6.13 -0.75 -1.36
C ASP A 32 5.14 -0.12 -2.34
N VAL A 33 4.19 -0.90 -2.87
CA VAL A 33 3.08 -0.39 -3.70
C VAL A 33 2.19 0.58 -2.91
N ALA A 34 1.85 0.23 -1.67
CA ALA A 34 1.07 1.10 -0.79
C ALA A 34 1.77 2.45 -0.55
N LYS A 35 3.09 2.46 -0.34
CA LYS A 35 3.85 3.71 -0.21
C LYS A 35 3.92 4.49 -1.53
N GLY A 36 4.03 3.81 -2.67
CA GLY A 36 3.96 4.45 -3.99
C GLY A 36 2.63 5.16 -4.24
N LEU A 37 1.51 4.59 -3.78
CA LEU A 37 0.19 5.24 -3.86
C LEU A 37 0.11 6.54 -3.04
N LEU A 38 0.83 6.63 -1.91
CA LEU A 38 0.91 7.87 -1.13
C LEU A 38 1.57 8.99 -1.93
N ASP A 39 2.59 8.68 -2.74
CA ASP A 39 3.25 9.67 -3.60
C ASP A 39 2.34 10.17 -4.73
N MET A 40 1.31 9.38 -5.10
CA MET A 40 0.26 9.78 -6.04
C MET A 40 -0.92 10.50 -5.35
N GLY A 41 -0.85 10.73 -4.03
CA GLY A 41 -1.88 11.44 -3.27
C GLY A 41 -3.04 10.56 -2.80
N TYR A 42 -2.95 9.24 -2.92
CA TYR A 42 -3.96 8.31 -2.42
C TYR A 42 -3.66 7.87 -1.00
N MET A 43 -4.71 7.62 -0.21
CA MET A 43 -4.60 6.77 0.97
C MET A 43 -4.49 5.31 0.50
N ALA A 44 -3.47 4.59 0.95
CA ALA A 44 -3.26 3.22 0.50
C ALA A 44 -4.39 2.28 0.97
N PRO A 45 -4.84 1.32 0.14
CA PRO A 45 -5.77 0.28 0.57
C PRO A 45 -5.23 -0.53 1.75
N THR A 46 -6.10 -1.35 2.36
CA THR A 46 -5.69 -2.25 3.45
C THR A 46 -4.61 -3.21 2.94
N VAL A 47 -3.49 -3.32 3.66
CA VAL A 47 -2.40 -4.24 3.32
C VAL A 47 -2.26 -5.35 4.35
N TYR A 48 -1.79 -6.53 3.91
CA TYR A 48 -1.52 -7.70 4.75
C TYR A 48 -2.72 -8.25 5.53
N PHE A 49 -3.94 -7.95 5.10
CA PHE A 49 -5.15 -8.60 5.57
C PHE A 49 -6.11 -8.86 4.40
N PRO A 50 -6.75 -10.04 4.32
CA PRO A 50 -6.63 -11.19 5.21
C PRO A 50 -5.28 -11.92 5.08
N LEU A 51 -4.83 -12.55 6.16
CA LEU A 51 -3.49 -13.18 6.25
C LEU A 51 -3.27 -14.38 5.30
N VAL A 52 -4.35 -14.95 4.75
CA VAL A 52 -4.29 -16.08 3.81
C VAL A 52 -3.89 -15.69 2.39
N VAL A 53 -3.86 -14.38 2.09
CA VAL A 53 -3.44 -13.84 0.79
C VAL A 53 -2.01 -13.29 0.93
N PRO A 54 -1.00 -13.90 0.29
CA PRO A 54 0.37 -13.41 0.35
C PRO A 54 0.48 -12.01 -0.26
N GLU A 55 1.22 -11.11 0.41
CA GLU A 55 1.38 -9.72 -0.05
C GLU A 55 0.02 -9.08 -0.41
N CYS A 56 -0.97 -9.27 0.47
CA CYS A 56 -2.33 -8.83 0.23
C CYS A 56 -2.44 -7.30 0.12
N MET A 57 -3.18 -6.84 -0.88
CA MET A 57 -3.87 -5.55 -0.83
C MET A 57 -5.37 -5.78 -0.98
N MET A 58 -6.18 -5.19 -0.09
CA MET A 58 -7.64 -5.29 -0.06
C MET A 58 -8.24 -3.91 -0.34
N ILE A 59 -9.05 -3.82 -1.39
CA ILE A 59 -9.60 -2.58 -1.93
C ILE A 59 -11.11 -2.57 -1.73
N GLU A 60 -11.61 -1.51 -1.09
CA GLU A 60 -13.04 -1.22 -0.89
C GLU A 60 -13.29 0.25 -1.24
N PRO A 61 -13.92 0.57 -2.39
CA PRO A 61 -14.17 1.96 -2.78
C PRO A 61 -15.38 2.59 -2.08
N THR A 62 -16.32 1.79 -1.59
CA THR A 62 -17.67 2.21 -1.14
C THR A 62 -18.55 2.80 -2.25
N GLU A 63 -19.84 3.00 -1.98
CA GLU A 63 -20.83 3.45 -2.96
C GLU A 63 -20.78 4.95 -3.26
N THR A 64 -20.07 5.74 -2.45
CA THR A 64 -20.03 7.20 -2.60
C THR A 64 -19.03 7.68 -3.64
N GLU A 65 -18.08 6.84 -4.03
CA GLU A 65 -17.09 7.19 -5.04
C GLU A 65 -17.66 7.12 -6.45
N SER A 66 -17.31 8.11 -7.27
CA SER A 66 -17.78 8.20 -8.65
C SER A 66 -17.06 7.20 -9.54
N LYS A 67 -17.69 6.78 -10.65
CA LYS A 67 -17.05 5.93 -11.65
C LYS A 67 -15.72 6.53 -12.14
N ASP A 68 -15.69 7.83 -12.39
CA ASP A 68 -14.50 8.53 -12.86
C ASP A 68 -13.36 8.45 -11.83
N THR A 69 -13.67 8.53 -10.52
CA THR A 69 -12.70 8.31 -9.45
C THR A 69 -12.12 6.89 -9.51
N LEU A 70 -12.97 5.88 -9.68
CA LEU A 70 -12.56 4.47 -9.73
C LEU A 70 -11.69 4.17 -10.94
N ASP A 71 -12.08 4.68 -12.11
CA ASP A 71 -11.30 4.54 -13.34
C ASP A 71 -9.92 5.20 -13.18
N THR A 72 -9.88 6.42 -12.65
CA THR A 72 -8.63 7.16 -12.42
C THR A 72 -7.73 6.42 -11.43
N PHE A 73 -8.28 5.93 -10.32
CA PHE A 73 -7.54 5.13 -9.35
C PHE A 73 -6.99 3.84 -9.98
N ALA A 74 -7.77 3.15 -10.80
CA ALA A 74 -7.32 1.92 -11.47
C ALA A 74 -6.16 2.19 -12.44
N GLU A 75 -6.21 3.29 -13.21
CA GLU A 75 -5.12 3.71 -14.08
C GLU A 75 -3.86 4.07 -13.29
N ASP A 76 -4.00 4.84 -12.21
CA ASP A 76 -2.86 5.26 -11.39
C ASP A 76 -2.27 4.09 -10.61
N PHE A 77 -3.11 3.19 -10.09
CA PHE A 77 -2.66 1.94 -9.49
C PHE A 77 -1.83 1.11 -10.48
N ALA A 78 -2.28 0.98 -11.73
CA ALA A 78 -1.52 0.31 -12.77
C ALA A 78 -0.19 1.00 -13.08
N LYS A 79 -0.13 2.34 -13.02
CA LYS A 79 1.12 3.11 -13.17
C LYS A 79 2.09 2.82 -12.01
N VAL A 80 1.62 2.79 -10.76
CA VAL A 80 2.46 2.45 -9.59
C VAL A 80 3.11 1.08 -9.75
N LEU A 81 2.37 0.09 -10.26
CA LEU A 81 2.90 -1.25 -10.49
C LEU A 81 4.00 -1.33 -11.57
N GLN A 82 4.13 -0.30 -12.41
CA GLN A 82 5.19 -0.21 -13.42
C GLN A 82 6.39 0.62 -12.96
N VAL A 83 6.32 1.24 -11.79
CA VAL A 83 7.44 1.97 -11.20
C VAL A 83 8.54 0.97 -10.83
N ASP A 84 9.79 1.36 -11.04
CA ASP A 84 10.93 0.51 -10.73
C ASP A 84 11.06 0.24 -9.22
N ALA A 85 11.65 -0.91 -8.89
CA ALA A 85 11.74 -1.37 -7.50
C ALA A 85 12.52 -0.41 -6.60
N GLU A 86 13.59 0.22 -7.11
CA GLU A 86 14.42 1.14 -6.32
C GLU A 86 13.61 2.37 -5.92
N THR A 87 12.84 2.95 -6.84
CA THR A 87 11.93 4.05 -6.55
C THR A 87 10.87 3.64 -5.51
N LEU A 88 10.22 2.48 -5.67
CA LEU A 88 9.18 2.02 -4.72
C LEU A 88 9.72 1.68 -3.33
N HIS A 89 10.95 1.14 -3.22
CA HIS A 89 11.60 0.91 -1.93
C HIS A 89 11.87 2.22 -1.19
N ASN A 90 12.11 3.30 -1.94
CA ASN A 90 12.36 4.63 -1.38
C ASN A 90 11.08 5.45 -1.12
N ALA A 91 9.93 5.01 -1.67
CA ALA A 91 8.63 5.63 -1.47
C ALA A 91 8.16 5.52 0.00
N PRO A 92 7.44 6.52 0.55
CA PRO A 92 7.06 7.75 -0.12
C PRO A 92 8.22 8.76 -0.09
N ILE A 93 8.30 9.58 -1.13
CA ILE A 93 9.30 10.64 -1.29
C ILE A 93 8.70 12.04 -1.37
N THR A 94 7.42 12.19 -1.73
CA THR A 94 6.75 13.50 -1.87
C THR A 94 6.01 13.91 -0.60
N THR A 95 5.74 12.97 0.31
CA THR A 95 5.07 13.23 1.58
C THR A 95 5.96 13.98 2.58
N PRO A 96 5.40 14.76 3.52
CA PRO A 96 6.18 15.53 4.50
C PRO A 96 7.12 14.67 5.37
N VAL A 97 6.76 13.41 5.59
CA VAL A 97 7.56 12.42 6.30
C VAL A 97 7.70 11.19 5.40
N ARG A 98 8.91 10.63 5.33
CA ARG A 98 9.22 9.41 4.56
C ARG A 98 8.96 8.16 5.40
N ARG A 99 9.53 7.01 5.01
CA ARG A 99 9.49 5.80 5.86
C ARG A 99 10.08 6.09 7.23
N VAL A 100 9.31 5.75 8.26
CA VAL A 100 9.74 5.86 9.66
C VAL A 100 10.55 4.62 10.02
N ASP A 101 11.55 4.78 10.88
CA ASP A 101 12.31 3.66 11.42
C ASP A 101 11.49 2.93 12.50
N GLU A 102 10.65 2.00 12.05
CA GLU A 102 9.80 1.18 12.93
C GLU A 102 10.62 0.30 13.87
N VAL A 103 11.81 -0.15 13.46
CA VAL A 103 12.70 -0.98 14.28
C VAL A 103 13.26 -0.17 15.44
N TYR A 104 13.73 1.04 15.17
CA TYR A 104 14.19 1.96 16.19
C TYR A 104 13.05 2.33 17.13
N ALA A 105 11.88 2.70 16.60
CA ALA A 105 10.73 3.10 17.38
C ALA A 105 10.26 1.98 18.33
N ALA A 106 10.23 0.72 17.86
CA ALA A 106 9.86 -0.44 18.67
C ALA A 106 10.87 -0.74 19.80
N ARG A 107 12.15 -0.35 19.64
CA ARG A 107 13.22 -0.59 20.62
C ARG A 107 13.48 0.60 21.54
N ASN A 108 13.17 1.83 21.10
CA ASN A 108 13.46 3.08 21.79
C ASN A 108 12.18 3.93 21.89
N LEU A 109 11.25 3.47 22.72
CA LEU A 109 9.92 4.06 22.84
C LEU A 109 9.98 5.49 23.40
N CYS A 110 9.63 6.47 22.58
CA CYS A 110 9.37 7.85 23.00
C CYS A 110 7.85 8.07 23.06
N LEU A 111 7.25 7.82 24.22
CA LEU A 111 5.79 7.82 24.40
C LEU A 111 5.20 9.16 24.87
N ARG A 112 6.06 10.11 25.22
CA ARG A 112 5.68 11.46 25.67
C ARG A 112 6.70 12.45 25.14
N HIS A 113 6.26 13.67 24.86
CA HIS A 113 7.17 14.76 24.56
C HIS A 113 8.06 14.99 25.80
N PRO A 114 9.40 15.06 25.65
CA PRO A 114 10.26 15.49 26.75
C PRO A 114 9.90 16.94 27.07
N TYR A 115 9.44 17.18 28.29
CA TYR A 115 9.35 18.52 28.85
C TYR A 115 10.66 18.78 29.57
N ASP A 116 11.26 19.95 29.34
CA ASP A 116 12.31 20.44 30.23
C ASP A 116 11.64 20.86 31.54
N ASP A 117 12.12 20.30 32.66
CA ASP A 117 11.68 20.68 34.01
C ASP A 117 12.36 22.02 34.38
N ASP A 118 11.79 23.15 33.93
CA ASP A 118 12.09 24.49 34.49
C ASP A 118 11.37 24.71 35.84
#